data_AF-A0A2W5ZHG2-F1
#
_entry.id   AF-A0A2W5ZHG2-F1
#
_cell.length_a   1.000
_cell.length_b   1.000
_cell.length_c   1.000
_cell.angle_alpha   90.00
_cell.angle_beta   90.00
_cell.angle_gamma   90.00
#
_symmetry.space_group_name_H-M   'P 1'
#
loop_
_entity.id
_entity.type
_entity.pdbx_description
1 polymer ?
#
loop_
_entity_poly.entity_id
_entity_poly.type
_entity_poly.pdbx_seq_one_letter_code
_entity_poly.pdbx_strand_id
1 'polypeptide(L)'
;MEHAESLFQTHSGSGDALSEDRIFERTWAETLVTGGLDRLAAFYKTEGKEKLFEELRVFLPGSEAPLPSYAALAVRLGTQESTLRSHVTRLRARYREALREEVRHTVQTDGEVDAELRELLRVLTAS
;
A
#
# COMPACT_ATOMS: atom_id res chain seq x y z
N MET A 1 19.16 53.70 -13.40
CA MET A 1 18.04 52.84 -13.84
C MET A 1 18.63 51.76 -14.71
N GLU A 2 18.60 50.48 -14.43
CA GLU A 2 18.26 49.62 -13.29
C GLU A 2 18.51 48.21 -13.84
N HIS A 3 19.19 47.37 -13.05
CA HIS A 3 19.24 45.90 -13.06
C HIS A 3 19.28 45.22 -14.45
N ALA A 4 20.43 44.75 -14.95
CA ALA A 4 21.28 43.71 -14.38
C ALA A 4 20.45 42.55 -13.81
N GLU A 5 19.89 41.73 -14.69
CA GLU A 5 19.45 40.35 -14.40
C GLU A 5 19.42 39.53 -15.71
N SER A 6 20.58 39.48 -16.36
CA SER A 6 20.95 38.30 -17.14
C SER A 6 21.51 37.31 -16.14
N LEU A 7 20.69 36.36 -15.67
CA LEU A 7 21.05 35.14 -14.94
C LEU A 7 19.76 34.43 -14.51
N PHE A 8 19.12 33.71 -15.43
CA PHE A 8 18.56 32.43 -15.02
C PHE A 8 19.16 31.38 -15.93
N GLN A 9 20.23 30.82 -15.39
CA GLN A 9 21.01 29.73 -15.93
C GLN A 9 20.09 28.58 -16.34
N THR A 10 20.37 28.06 -17.52
CA THR A 10 20.59 26.63 -17.75
C THR A 10 19.73 25.70 -16.89
N HIS A 11 18.61 25.26 -17.47
CA HIS A 11 17.93 24.03 -17.12
C HIS A 11 18.91 22.85 -17.29
N SER A 12 19.77 22.63 -16.29
CA SER A 12 20.57 21.42 -16.09
C SER A 12 20.28 20.95 -14.68
N GLY A 13 19.14 20.28 -14.55
CA GLY A 13 18.67 19.69 -13.29
C GLY A 13 17.47 18.76 -13.46
N SER A 14 17.07 18.44 -14.70
CA SER A 14 15.88 17.63 -14.97
C SER A 14 16.07 16.17 -14.56
N GLY A 15 17.31 15.67 -14.47
CA GLY A 15 17.60 14.29 -14.04
C GLY A 15 17.48 14.10 -12.53
N ASP A 16 17.96 15.07 -11.74
CA ASP A 16 18.00 14.98 -10.28
C ASP A 16 16.62 15.26 -9.67
N ALA A 17 15.87 16.25 -10.17
CA ALA A 17 14.50 16.52 -9.72
C ALA A 17 13.56 15.33 -9.98
N LEU A 18 13.65 14.67 -11.15
CA LEU A 18 12.88 13.47 -11.46
C LEU A 18 13.30 12.24 -10.62
N SER A 19 14.47 12.28 -10.00
CA SER A 19 14.96 11.23 -9.11
C SER A 19 14.49 11.49 -7.68
N GLU A 20 14.53 12.74 -7.22
CA GLU A 20 14.03 13.18 -5.92
C GLU A 20 12.51 12.99 -5.80
N ASP A 21 11.74 13.39 -6.82
CA ASP A 21 10.28 13.20 -6.84
C ASP A 21 9.91 11.72 -6.73
N ARG A 22 10.62 10.84 -7.44
CA ARG A 22 10.38 9.39 -7.38
C ARG A 22 10.72 8.77 -6.03
N ILE A 23 11.77 9.24 -5.37
CA ILE A 23 12.11 8.79 -4.00
C ILE A 23 11.03 9.24 -3.03
N PHE A 24 10.54 10.48 -3.15
CA PHE A 24 9.46 10.99 -2.33
C PHE A 24 8.16 10.19 -2.53
N GLU A 25 7.73 10.01 -3.78
CA GLU A 25 6.55 9.21 -4.14
C GLU A 25 6.66 7.79 -3.58
N ARG A 26 7.83 7.16 -3.72
CA ARG A 26 8.07 5.80 -3.21
C ARG A 26 7.98 5.74 -1.69
N THR A 27 8.59 6.69 -1.00
CA THR A 27 8.58 6.76 0.47
C THR A 27 7.15 7.00 0.98
N TRP A 28 6.40 7.87 0.32
CA TRP A 28 4.98 8.10 0.60
C TRP A 28 4.17 6.80 0.43
N ALA A 29 4.35 6.11 -0.70
CA ALA A 29 3.66 4.86 -0.99
C ALA A 29 3.95 3.76 0.06
N GLU A 30 5.22 3.60 0.44
CA GLU A 30 5.65 2.64 1.48
C GLU A 30 5.07 2.97 2.86
N THR A 31 4.96 4.27 3.18
CA THR A 31 4.36 4.74 4.43
C THR A 31 2.87 4.38 4.50
N LEU A 32 2.11 4.63 3.43
CA LEU A 32 0.69 4.30 3.36
C LEU A 32 0.44 2.79 3.41
N VAL A 33 1.28 1.99 2.74
CA VAL A 33 1.21 0.52 2.80
C VAL A 33 1.45 0.02 4.21
N THR A 34 2.50 0.52 4.87
CA THR A 34 2.83 0.15 6.26
C THR A 34 1.68 0.50 7.19
N GLY A 35 1.16 1.73 7.13
CA GLY A 35 0.03 2.16 7.95
C GLY A 35 -1.23 1.32 7.71
N GLY A 36 -1.55 1.00 6.45
CA GLY A 36 -2.68 0.14 6.10
C GLY A 36 -2.54 -1.29 6.61
N LEU A 37 -1.33 -1.86 6.57
CA LEU A 37 -1.04 -3.18 7.13
C LEU A 37 -1.17 -3.18 8.65
N ASP A 38 -0.65 -2.16 9.34
CA ASP A 38 -0.72 -2.05 10.79
C ASP A 38 -2.16 -1.91 11.30
N ARG A 39 -2.99 -1.10 10.62
CA ARG A 39 -4.43 -1.01 10.94
C ARG A 39 -5.15 -2.34 10.72
N LEU A 40 -4.83 -3.04 9.63
CA LEU A 40 -5.42 -4.35 9.37
C LEU A 40 -5.01 -5.38 10.42
N ALA A 41 -3.73 -5.39 10.82
CA ALA A 41 -3.23 -6.25 11.89
C ALA A 41 -3.94 -5.94 13.21
N ALA A 42 -4.07 -4.66 13.57
CA ALA A 42 -4.79 -4.22 14.76
C ALA A 42 -6.27 -4.64 14.75
N PHE A 43 -6.95 -4.53 13.61
CA PHE A 43 -8.32 -5.01 13.46
C PHE A 43 -8.44 -6.52 13.73
N TYR A 44 -7.57 -7.34 13.14
CA TYR A 44 -7.57 -8.78 13.38
C TYR A 44 -7.19 -9.13 14.83
N LYS A 45 -6.34 -8.31 15.46
CA LYS A 45 -6.03 -8.42 16.88
C LYS A 45 -7.24 -8.18 17.77
N THR A 46 -7.98 -7.10 17.54
CA THR A 46 -9.19 -6.81 18.31
C THR A 46 -10.26 -7.89 18.16
N GLU A 47 -10.27 -8.57 17.02
CA GLU A 47 -11.17 -9.70 16.73
C GLU A 47 -10.70 -11.05 17.29
N GLY A 48 -9.55 -11.10 17.97
CA GLY A 48 -8.95 -12.36 18.46
C GLY A 48 -8.44 -13.28 17.34
N LYS A 49 -8.17 -12.73 16.16
CA LYS A 49 -7.82 -13.45 14.92
C LYS A 49 -6.38 -13.17 14.46
N GLU A 50 -5.47 -12.82 15.38
CA GLU A 50 -4.05 -12.53 15.04
C GLU A 50 -3.39 -13.67 14.27
N LYS A 51 -3.50 -14.91 14.76
CA LYS A 51 -2.92 -16.10 14.09
C LYS A 51 -3.47 -16.29 12.68
N LEU A 52 -4.76 -16.03 12.48
CA LEU A 52 -5.36 -16.10 11.15
C LEU A 52 -4.78 -15.02 10.24
N PHE A 53 -4.58 -13.80 10.74
CA PHE A 53 -3.95 -12.74 9.97
C PHE A 53 -2.50 -13.08 9.58
N GLU A 54 -1.69 -13.58 10.51
CA GLU A 54 -0.31 -13.99 10.25
C GLU A 54 -0.21 -15.05 9.14
N GLU A 55 -1.15 -15.99 9.12
CA GLU A 55 -1.21 -17.07 8.12
C GLU A 55 -1.71 -16.56 6.75
N LEU A 56 -2.54 -15.53 6.72
CA LEU A 56 -3.17 -15.03 5.49
C LEU A 56 -2.49 -13.80 4.89
N ARG A 57 -1.63 -13.08 5.63
CA ARG A 57 -0.96 -11.86 5.13
C ARG A 57 -0.12 -12.11 3.88
N VAL A 58 0.35 -13.34 3.66
CA VAL A 58 1.07 -13.75 2.43
C VAL A 58 0.23 -13.57 1.16
N PHE A 59 -1.10 -13.53 1.26
CA PHE A 59 -1.99 -13.29 0.13
C PHE A 59 -2.22 -11.81 -0.20
N LEU A 60 -1.60 -10.90 0.56
CA LEU A 60 -1.64 -9.46 0.31
C LEU A 60 -0.60 -9.06 -0.75
N PRO A 61 -0.85 -7.98 -1.51
CA PRO A 61 0.13 -7.42 -2.44
C PRO A 61 1.43 -7.03 -1.71
N GLY A 62 2.58 -7.18 -2.38
CA GLY A 62 3.89 -6.84 -1.82
C GLY A 62 4.48 -7.89 -0.87
N SER A 63 3.77 -9.00 -0.61
CA SER A 63 4.37 -10.14 0.11
C SER A 63 5.43 -10.82 -0.75
N GLU A 64 6.66 -10.88 -0.25
CA GLU A 64 7.76 -11.63 -0.88
C GLU A 64 7.69 -13.14 -0.62
N ALA A 65 6.90 -13.56 0.38
CA ALA A 65 6.76 -14.96 0.71
C ALA A 65 5.99 -15.73 -0.38
N PRO A 66 6.41 -16.96 -0.72
CA PRO A 66 5.74 -17.77 -1.73
C PRO A 66 4.31 -18.09 -1.29
N LEU A 67 3.36 -17.99 -2.22
CA LEU A 67 1.96 -18.31 -1.94
C LEU A 67 1.81 -19.80 -1.62
N PRO A 68 1.28 -20.17 -0.44
CA PRO A 68 1.02 -21.56 -0.12
C PRO A 68 -0.17 -22.09 -0.92
N SER A 69 -0.24 -23.41 -1.10
CA SER A 69 -1.46 -24.06 -1.58
C SER A 69 -2.61 -23.84 -0.58
N TYR A 70 -3.79 -23.50 -1.10
CA TYR A 70 -5.01 -23.39 -0.30
C TYR A 70 -5.30 -24.69 0.48
N ALA A 71 -5.05 -25.85 -0.14
CA ALA A 71 -5.26 -27.14 0.51
C ALA A 71 -4.36 -27.31 1.74
N ALA A 72 -3.06 -27.06 1.59
CA ALA A 72 -2.09 -27.20 2.67
C ALA A 72 -2.38 -26.22 3.83
N LEU A 73 -2.74 -24.98 3.49
CA LEU A 73 -3.08 -23.97 4.48
C LEU A 73 -4.41 -24.27 5.19
N ALA A 74 -5.40 -24.78 4.47
CA ALA A 74 -6.68 -25.18 5.05
C ALA A 74 -6.50 -26.30 6.10
N VAL A 75 -5.66 -27.30 5.81
CA VAL A 75 -5.28 -28.35 6.77
C VAL A 75 -4.61 -27.75 8.00
N ARG A 76 -3.62 -26.85 7.81
CA ARG A 76 -2.90 -26.21 8.93
C ARG A 76 -3.83 -25.39 9.84
N LEU A 77 -4.82 -24.73 9.25
CA LEU A 77 -5.81 -23.91 9.96
C LEU A 77 -7.02 -24.70 10.47
N GLY A 78 -7.11 -26.01 10.21
CA GLY A 78 -8.26 -26.83 10.59
C GLY A 78 -9.56 -26.37 9.93
N THR A 79 -9.50 -25.89 8.69
CA THR A 79 -10.64 -25.33 7.96
C THR A 79 -10.78 -25.95 6.56
N GLN A 80 -11.83 -25.56 5.83
CA GLN A 80 -12.03 -25.97 4.44
C GLN A 80 -11.44 -24.93 3.48
N GLU A 81 -10.99 -25.37 2.30
CA GLU A 81 -10.48 -24.44 1.29
C GLU A 81 -11.51 -23.37 0.86
N SER A 82 -12.80 -23.71 0.82
CA SER A 82 -13.89 -22.77 0.52
C SER A 82 -13.98 -21.66 1.57
N THR A 83 -13.83 -22.01 2.84
CA THR A 83 -13.76 -21.09 3.97
C THR A 83 -12.50 -20.23 3.90
N LEU A 84 -11.36 -20.84 3.56
CA LEU A 84 -10.09 -20.13 3.38
C LEU A 84 -10.17 -19.09 2.25
N ARG A 85 -10.75 -19.43 1.08
CA ARG A 85 -11.01 -18.47 -0.01
C ARG A 85 -11.85 -17.29 0.48
N SER A 86 -12.87 -17.55 1.27
CA SER A 86 -13.71 -16.49 1.86
C SER A 86 -12.91 -15.59 2.80
N HIS A 87 -12.01 -16.15 3.62
CA HIS A 87 -11.13 -15.37 4.48
C HIS A 87 -10.15 -14.50 3.69
N VAL A 88 -9.52 -15.02 2.63
CA VAL A 88 -8.61 -14.25 1.77
C VAL A 88 -9.34 -13.11 1.06
N THR A 89 -10.54 -13.36 0.53
CA THR A 89 -11.36 -12.30 -0.10
C THR A 89 -11.69 -11.19 0.89
N ARG A 90 -12.10 -11.55 2.12
CA ARG A 90 -12.38 -10.56 3.19
C ARG A 90 -11.14 -9.81 3.61
N LEU A 91 -10.00 -10.49 3.77
CA LEU A 91 -8.72 -9.88 4.10
C LEU A 91 -8.36 -8.80 3.07
N ARG A 92 -8.43 -9.13 1.78
CA ARG A 92 -8.12 -8.19 0.69
C ARG A 92 -9.09 -7.01 0.65
N ALA A 93 -10.37 -7.23 0.95
CA ALA A 93 -11.35 -6.16 1.05
C ALA A 93 -11.00 -5.20 2.20
N ARG A 94 -10.73 -5.72 3.40
CA ARG A 94 -10.33 -4.92 4.57
C ARG A 94 -9.00 -4.20 4.36
N TYR A 95 -8.06 -4.83 3.67
CA TYR A 95 -6.80 -4.18 3.29
C TYR A 95 -7.02 -2.97 2.40
N ARG A 96 -7.88 -3.08 1.37
CA ARG A 96 -8.23 -1.94 0.51
C ARG A 96 -8.92 -0.82 1.29
N GLU A 97 -9.81 -1.16 2.21
CA GLU A 97 -10.46 -0.18 3.08
C GLU A 97 -9.44 0.52 3.99
N ALA A 98 -8.49 -0.21 4.57
CA ALA A 98 -7.43 0.35 5.39
C ALA A 98 -6.53 1.31 4.58
N LEU A 99 -6.12 0.93 3.36
CA LEU A 99 -5.36 1.83 2.48
C LEU A 99 -6.16 3.07 2.08
N ARG A 100 -7.47 2.90 1.79
CA ARG A 100 -8.34 4.03 1.47
C ARG A 100 -8.39 5.03 2.62
N GLU A 101 -8.42 4.54 3.85
CA GLU A 101 -8.43 5.40 5.04
C GLU A 101 -7.08 6.09 5.26
N GLU A 102 -5.96 5.40 5.00
CA GLU A 102 -4.64 6.05 5.03
C GLU A 102 -4.52 7.18 4.00
N VAL A 103 -4.97 6.93 2.77
CA VAL A 103 -5.01 7.96 1.73
C VAL A 103 -5.94 9.11 2.11
N ARG A 104 -7.10 8.81 2.73
CA ARG A 104 -8.02 9.86 3.20
C ARG A 104 -7.35 10.82 4.17
N HIS A 105 -6.45 10.33 5.02
CA HIS A 105 -5.70 11.19 5.95
C HIS A 105 -4.65 12.07 5.28
N THR A 106 -4.28 11.80 4.01
CA THR A 106 -3.29 12.60 3.28
C THR A 106 -3.89 13.61 2.31
N VAL A 107 -5.17 13.45 1.95
CA VAL A 107 -5.85 14.35 1.00
C VAL A 107 -6.62 15.46 1.71
N GLN A 108 -6.91 16.53 0.98
CA GLN A 108 -7.71 17.65 1.52
C GLN A 108 -9.21 17.34 1.43
N THR A 109 -9.61 16.54 0.44
CA THR A 109 -11.02 16.23 0.19
C THR A 109 -11.25 14.75 -0.12
N ASP A 110 -12.43 14.26 0.26
CA ASP A 110 -12.88 12.88 -0.03
C ASP A 110 -12.89 12.55 -1.54
N GLY A 111 -13.04 13.55 -2.41
CA GLY A 111 -13.06 13.37 -3.87
C GLY A 111 -11.71 12.97 -4.46
N GLU A 112 -10.61 13.24 -3.76
CA GLU A 112 -9.24 12.96 -4.21
C GLU A 112 -8.81 11.52 -3.90
N VAL A 113 -9.47 10.85 -2.95
CA VAL A 113 -9.07 9.53 -2.44
C VAL A 113 -8.91 8.49 -3.55
N ASP A 114 -9.83 8.44 -4.51
CA ASP A 114 -9.76 7.49 -5.61
C ASP A 114 -8.63 7.82 -6.60
N ALA A 115 -8.27 9.09 -6.76
CA ALA A 115 -7.15 9.49 -7.60
C ALA A 115 -5.82 9.10 -6.94
N GLU A 116 -5.65 9.44 -5.67
CA GLU A 116 -4.45 9.10 -4.89
C GLU A 116 -4.27 7.60 -4.70
N LEU A 117 -5.35 6.82 -4.54
CA LEU A 117 -5.24 5.36 -4.52
C LEU A 117 -4.71 4.79 -5.85
N ARG A 118 -5.05 5.41 -6.99
CA ARG A 118 -4.50 4.99 -8.28
C ARG A 118 -3.03 5.40 -8.40
N GLU A 119 -2.65 6.57 -7.87
CA GLU A 119 -1.25 6.99 -7.78
C GLU A 119 -0.41 6.03 -6.96
N LEU A 120 -0.90 5.71 -5.75
CA LEU A 120 -0.28 4.71 -4.87
C LEU A 120 -0.01 3.40 -5.62
N LEU A 121 -1.00 2.86 -6.33
CA LEU A 121 -0.82 1.63 -7.10
C LEU A 121 0.17 1.79 -8.25
N ARG A 122 0.19 2.94 -8.94
CA ARG A 122 1.14 3.22 -10.01
C ARG A 122 2.58 3.21 -9.47
N VAL A 123 2.82 3.93 -8.37
CA VAL A 123 4.14 4.01 -7.73
C VAL A 123 4.62 2.64 -7.26
N LEU A 124 3.73 1.83 -6.66
CA LEU A 124 4.09 0.49 -6.17
C LEU A 124 4.34 -0.54 -7.29
N THR A 125 3.80 -0.32 -8.49
CA THR A 125 3.94 -1.25 -9.63
C THR A 125 4.95 -0.78 -10.68
N ALA A 126 5.37 0.48 -10.62
CA ALA A 126 6.50 0.98 -11.38
C ALA A 126 7.78 0.37 -10.79
N SER A 127 8.29 -0.68 -11.42
CA SER A 127 9.57 -1.35 -11.12
C SER A 127 10.36 -1.53 -12.39
#